data_AF-A0A7Y2UPR3-F1
#
_entry.id   AF-A0A7Y2UPR3-F1
#
_cell.length_a   1.000
_cell.length_b   1.000
_cell.length_c   1.000
_cell.angle_alpha   90.00
_cell.angle_beta   90.00
_cell.angle_gamma   90.00
#
_symmetry.space_group_name_H-M   'P 1'
#
loop_
_entity.id
_entity.type
_entity.pdbx_description
1 polymer ?
#
loop_
_entity_poly.entity_id
_entity_poly.type
_entity_poly.pdbx_seq_one_letter_code
_entity_poly.pdbx_strand_id
1 'polypeptide(L)'
;GKFSHGEYGMLFEFGRPVTGTRLTEVEKITRAVCAHGFEILKENPVFGLLEDKESGLMKKEYRNEKVLSIILEIRFEAERLSEVVKTIFPLLDDLETVVSVGLVTRFSERGDLPVIQELQAQKVAVRPNAKINVGLGRPLIS
;
A
#
# COMPACT_ATOMS: atom_id res chain seq x y z
N GLY A 1 4.27 -4.46 17.08
CA GLY A 1 2.98 -4.06 16.45
C GLY A 1 2.93 -4.61 15.03
N LYS A 2 1.97 -4.25 14.15
CA LYS A 2 2.02 -4.71 12.74
C LYS A 2 3.24 -4.11 12.02
N PHE A 3 3.49 -2.81 12.19
CA PHE A 3 4.65 -2.11 11.61
C PHE A 3 5.61 -1.66 12.74
N SER A 4 6.91 -1.72 12.47
CA SER A 4 7.99 -1.33 13.38
C SER A 4 8.52 0.07 13.06
N HIS A 5 9.35 0.65 13.93
CA HIS A 5 10.12 1.85 13.57
C HIS A 5 11.11 1.52 12.45
N GLY A 6 11.32 2.48 11.53
CA GLY A 6 12.11 2.24 10.31
C GLY A 6 11.37 1.48 9.20
N GLU A 7 10.10 1.13 9.41
CA GLU A 7 9.28 0.44 8.42
C GLU A 7 8.02 1.23 8.11
N TYR A 8 7.66 1.31 6.83
CA TYR A 8 6.41 1.88 6.37
C TYR A 8 5.49 0.83 5.77
N GLY A 9 4.19 1.02 6.01
CA GLY A 9 3.13 0.36 5.27
C GLY A 9 2.53 1.32 4.26
N MET A 10 2.13 0.83 3.10
CA MET A 10 1.35 1.61 2.15
C MET A 10 0.15 0.82 1.66
N LEU A 11 -0.99 1.51 1.60
CA LEU A 11 -2.26 0.96 1.16
C LEU A 11 -2.64 1.61 -0.16
N PHE A 12 -3.01 0.78 -1.13
CA PHE A 12 -3.65 1.21 -2.37
C PHE A 12 -5.08 0.67 -2.37
N GLU A 13 -6.05 1.56 -2.14
CA GLU A 13 -7.47 1.23 -2.14
C GLU A 13 -8.07 1.55 -3.50
N PHE A 14 -8.46 0.52 -4.24
CA PHE A 14 -9.01 0.62 -5.59
C PHE A 14 -10.55 0.65 -5.56
N GLY A 15 -11.17 1.31 -6.53
CA GLY A 15 -12.62 1.29 -6.76
C GLY A 15 -13.42 2.36 -6.01
N ARG A 16 -12.74 3.38 -5.47
CA ARG A 16 -13.37 4.45 -4.69
C ARG A 16 -14.10 5.48 -5.58
N PRO A 17 -15.09 6.22 -5.05
CA PRO A 17 -15.81 5.89 -3.83
C PRO A 17 -16.67 4.63 -3.99
N VAL A 18 -17.15 4.32 -5.21
CA VAL A 18 -17.99 3.14 -5.54
C VAL A 18 -17.90 2.81 -7.05
N THR A 19 -16.79 3.15 -7.73
CA THR A 19 -16.66 2.86 -9.18
C THR A 19 -16.47 1.36 -9.44
N GLY A 20 -15.98 0.65 -8.42
CA GLY A 20 -15.45 -0.70 -8.56
C GLY A 20 -14.11 -0.72 -9.28
N THR A 21 -13.48 -1.88 -9.29
CA THR A 21 -12.26 -2.15 -10.05
C THR A 21 -12.28 -3.57 -10.57
N ARG A 22 -11.64 -3.82 -11.71
CA ARG A 22 -11.30 -5.18 -12.10
C ARG A 22 -9.98 -5.60 -11.47
N LEU A 23 -9.83 -6.89 -11.18
CA LEU A 23 -8.58 -7.41 -10.63
C LEU A 23 -7.41 -7.35 -11.64
N THR A 24 -7.69 -7.15 -12.93
CA THR A 24 -6.67 -6.80 -13.94
C THR A 24 -5.95 -5.49 -13.60
N GLU A 25 -6.67 -4.49 -13.09
CA GLU A 25 -6.07 -3.21 -12.69
C GLU A 25 -5.21 -3.36 -11.43
N VAL A 26 -5.68 -4.19 -10.49
CA VAL A 26 -4.93 -4.50 -9.27
C VAL A 26 -3.66 -5.29 -9.61
N GLU A 27 -3.72 -6.21 -10.59
CA GLU A 27 -2.57 -6.99 -11.04
C GLU A 27 -1.43 -6.10 -11.56
N LYS A 28 -1.75 -5.01 -12.28
CA LYS A 28 -0.74 -4.06 -12.77
C LYS A 28 0.14 -3.56 -11.60
N ILE A 29 -0.49 -3.26 -10.47
CA ILE A 29 0.20 -2.76 -9.28
C ILE A 29 0.87 -3.89 -8.50
N THR A 30 0.24 -5.06 -8.31
CA THR A 30 0.90 -6.17 -7.59
C THR A 30 2.15 -6.65 -8.31
N ARG A 31 2.11 -6.71 -9.65
CA ARG A 31 3.29 -7.08 -10.44
C ARG A 31 4.41 -6.05 -10.34
N ALA A 32 4.09 -4.76 -10.37
CA ALA A 32 5.09 -3.70 -10.20
C ALA A 32 5.72 -3.73 -8.80
N VAL A 33 4.89 -3.87 -7.76
CA VAL A 33 5.32 -4.01 -6.36
C VAL A 33 6.32 -5.15 -6.21
N CYS A 34 5.97 -6.33 -6.72
CA CYS A 34 6.81 -7.52 -6.69
C CYS A 34 8.09 -7.36 -7.53
N ALA A 35 8.01 -6.76 -8.72
CA ALA A 35 9.18 -6.53 -9.59
C ALA A 35 10.21 -5.58 -8.96
N HIS A 36 9.77 -4.64 -8.13
CA HIS A 36 10.63 -3.76 -7.33
C HIS A 36 11.05 -4.40 -5.99
N GLY A 37 10.65 -5.63 -5.68
CA GLY A 37 11.01 -6.31 -4.44
C GLY A 37 10.37 -5.68 -3.19
N PHE A 38 9.19 -5.10 -3.33
CA PHE A 38 8.36 -4.70 -2.18
C PHE A 38 7.50 -5.87 -1.71
N GLU A 39 7.29 -6.01 -0.41
CA GLU A 39 6.52 -7.12 0.16
C GLU A 39 5.03 -6.80 0.16
N ILE A 40 4.22 -7.67 -0.46
CA ILE A 40 2.76 -7.71 -0.24
C ILE A 40 2.50 -8.47 1.05
N LEU A 41 1.76 -7.86 1.97
CA LEU A 41 1.53 -8.45 3.30
C LEU A 41 0.72 -9.75 3.22
N LYS A 42 1.21 -10.81 3.87
CA LYS A 42 0.59 -12.14 3.83
C LYS A 42 -0.82 -12.16 4.45
N GLU A 43 -1.08 -11.27 5.41
CA GLU A 43 -2.41 -11.17 6.03
C GLU A 43 -3.39 -10.33 5.21
N ASN A 44 -2.93 -9.64 4.17
CA ASN A 44 -3.80 -8.87 3.29
C ASN A 44 -4.59 -9.81 2.36
N PRO A 45 -5.92 -9.63 2.18
CA PRO A 45 -6.72 -10.52 1.33
C PRO A 45 -6.23 -10.65 -0.12
N VAL A 46 -5.56 -9.63 -0.68
CA VAL A 46 -4.99 -9.68 -2.04
C VAL A 46 -3.95 -10.80 -2.16
N PHE A 47 -3.19 -11.07 -1.09
CA PHE A 47 -2.16 -12.12 -1.10
C PHE A 47 -2.74 -13.51 -1.43
N GLY A 48 -3.97 -13.80 -0.96
CA GLY A 48 -4.66 -15.06 -1.26
C GLY A 48 -5.18 -15.18 -2.70
N LEU A 49 -5.24 -14.07 -3.43
CA LEU A 49 -5.70 -13.99 -4.82
C LEU A 49 -4.56 -14.16 -5.84
N LEU A 50 -3.31 -14.18 -5.38
CA LEU A 50 -2.15 -14.37 -6.24
C LEU A 50 -1.97 -15.85 -6.63
N GLU A 51 -1.76 -16.11 -7.91
CA GLU A 51 -1.30 -17.40 -8.45
C GLU A 51 0.19 -17.58 -8.11
N ASP A 52 0.97 -16.53 -8.33
CA ASP A 52 2.38 -16.46 -8.00
C ASP A 52 2.66 -15.21 -7.15
N LYS A 53 3.17 -15.44 -5.94
CA LYS A 53 3.43 -14.39 -4.95
C LYS A 53 4.73 -13.63 -5.25
N GLU A 54 5.67 -14.27 -5.97
CA GLU A 54 6.95 -13.65 -6.31
C GLU A 54 6.80 -12.68 -7.47
N SER A 55 5.98 -13.03 -8.48
CA SER A 55 5.71 -12.12 -9.60
C SER A 55 4.51 -11.19 -9.38
N GLY A 56 3.67 -11.46 -8.38
CA GLY A 56 2.43 -10.70 -8.13
C GLY A 56 1.31 -11.00 -9.13
N LEU A 57 1.36 -12.15 -9.81
CA LEU A 57 0.37 -12.58 -10.80
C LEU A 57 -0.95 -12.98 -10.13
N MET A 58 -2.09 -12.46 -10.59
CA MET A 58 -3.40 -12.85 -10.08
C MET A 58 -3.85 -14.20 -10.64
N LYS A 59 -4.56 -14.98 -9.82
CA LYS A 59 -5.25 -16.21 -10.23
C LYS A 59 -6.18 -15.94 -11.42
N LYS A 60 -6.06 -16.78 -12.44
CA LYS A 60 -6.78 -16.63 -13.73
C LYS A 60 -8.29 -16.59 -13.54
N GLU A 61 -8.82 -17.38 -12.61
CA GLU A 61 -10.24 -17.43 -12.27
C GLU A 61 -10.78 -16.13 -11.63
N TYR A 62 -9.90 -15.29 -11.09
CA TYR A 62 -10.27 -14.01 -10.48
C TYR A 62 -9.85 -12.79 -11.30
N ARG A 63 -8.82 -12.92 -12.15
CA ARG A 63 -8.18 -11.82 -12.88
C ARG A 63 -9.17 -10.86 -13.55
N ASN A 64 -10.24 -11.38 -14.17
CA ASN A 64 -11.21 -10.56 -14.89
C ASN A 64 -12.44 -10.15 -14.05
N GLU A 65 -12.54 -10.61 -12.80
CA GLU A 65 -13.66 -10.28 -11.92
C GLU A 65 -13.66 -8.81 -11.51
N LYS A 66 -14.86 -8.26 -11.31
CA LYS A 66 -15.05 -6.89 -10.82
C LYS A 66 -15.43 -6.93 -9.34
N VAL A 67 -14.71 -6.18 -8.53
CA VAL A 67 -15.00 -5.98 -7.10
C VAL A 67 -15.40 -4.54 -6.82
N LEU A 68 -16.16 -4.33 -5.74
CA LEU A 68 -16.59 -2.99 -5.33
C LEU A 68 -15.41 -2.13 -4.86
N SER A 69 -14.56 -2.73 -4.02
CA SER A 69 -13.33 -2.14 -3.55
C SER A 69 -12.37 -3.23 -3.11
N ILE A 70 -11.08 -2.98 -3.20
CA ILE A 70 -10.05 -3.87 -2.69
C ILE A 70 -8.85 -3.05 -2.27
N ILE A 71 -8.19 -3.46 -1.19
CA ILE A 71 -7.05 -2.76 -0.62
C ILE A 71 -5.83 -3.65 -0.74
N LEU A 72 -4.84 -3.22 -1.50
CA LEU A 72 -3.51 -3.81 -1.50
C LEU A 72 -2.69 -3.17 -0.39
N GLU A 73 -2.11 -3.97 0.50
CA GLU A 73 -1.19 -3.50 1.54
C GLU A 73 0.22 -4.02 1.26
N ILE A 74 1.17 -3.08 1.18
CA ILE A 74 2.59 -3.38 1.04
C ILE A 74 3.39 -2.89 2.24
N ARG A 75 4.57 -3.47 2.41
CA ARG A 75 5.56 -3.11 3.43
C ARG A 75 6.93 -2.91 2.78
N PHE A 76 7.67 -1.94 3.30
CA PHE A 76 9.03 -1.63 2.88
C PHE A 76 9.76 -0.83 3.97
N GLU A 77 11.10 -0.83 3.90
CA GLU A 77 11.98 -0.01 4.74
C GLU A 77 11.77 1.49 4.46
N ALA A 78 11.78 2.33 5.49
CA ALA A 78 11.47 3.75 5.38
C ALA A 78 12.32 4.47 4.31
N GLU A 79 13.59 4.08 4.19
CA GLU A 79 14.58 4.60 3.23
C GLU A 79 14.15 4.39 1.76
N ARG A 80 13.27 3.42 1.50
CA ARG A 80 12.76 3.10 0.17
C ARG A 80 11.50 3.88 -0.21
N LEU A 81 11.02 4.80 0.64
CA LEU A 81 9.83 5.60 0.33
C LEU A 81 9.96 6.33 -1.01
N SER A 82 11.12 6.93 -1.28
CA SER A 82 11.34 7.63 -2.55
C SER A 82 11.31 6.71 -3.76
N GLU A 83 11.73 5.46 -3.60
CA GLU A 83 11.63 4.45 -4.65
C GLU A 83 10.15 4.16 -4.95
N VAL A 84 9.33 3.88 -3.92
CA VAL A 84 7.89 3.62 -4.08
C VAL A 84 7.17 4.78 -4.78
N VAL A 85 7.44 6.02 -4.36
CA VAL A 85 6.83 7.21 -4.97
C VAL A 85 7.24 7.36 -6.44
N LYS A 86 8.49 7.04 -6.81
CA LYS A 86 8.97 7.20 -8.19
C LYS A 86 8.56 6.05 -9.12
N THR A 87 8.34 4.85 -8.58
CA THR A 87 8.10 3.66 -9.40
C THR A 87 6.64 3.23 -9.41
N ILE A 88 5.91 3.37 -8.30
CA ILE A 88 4.54 2.88 -8.18
C ILE A 88 3.51 3.98 -8.44
N PHE A 89 3.75 5.21 -7.97
CA PHE A 89 2.73 6.27 -8.10
C PHE A 89 2.43 6.65 -9.54
N PRO A 90 3.41 6.75 -10.47
CA PRO A 90 3.11 7.04 -11.86
C PRO A 90 2.19 6.00 -12.52
N LEU A 91 2.26 4.73 -12.08
CA LEU A 91 1.41 3.67 -12.61
C LEU A 91 -0.06 3.85 -12.23
N LEU A 92 -0.36 4.62 -11.18
CA LEU A 92 -1.74 4.86 -10.74
C LEU A 92 -2.52 5.74 -11.74
N ASP A 93 -1.83 6.59 -12.50
CA ASP A 93 -2.44 7.48 -13.50
C ASP A 93 -2.92 6.70 -14.74
N ASP A 94 -2.36 5.51 -14.99
CA ASP A 94 -2.69 4.65 -16.14
C ASP A 94 -3.77 3.58 -15.83
N LEU A 95 -4.35 3.63 -14.63
CA LEU A 95 -5.36 2.66 -14.21
C LEU A 95 -6.77 3.07 -14.63
N GLU A 96 -7.57 2.09 -15.03
CA GLU A 96 -9.02 2.27 -15.29
C GLU A 96 -9.84 2.19 -14.00
N THR A 97 -9.36 2.82 -12.93
CA THR A 97 -10.01 2.85 -11.61
C THR A 97 -9.47 4.01 -10.78
N VAL A 98 -10.24 4.44 -9.79
CA VAL A 98 -9.78 5.42 -8.81
C VAL A 98 -9.04 4.69 -7.70
N VAL A 99 -7.82 5.16 -7.41
CA VAL A 99 -7.00 4.67 -6.29
C VAL A 99 -6.86 5.73 -5.20
N SER A 100 -7.13 5.35 -3.96
CA SER A 100 -6.83 6.14 -2.78
C SER A 100 -5.61 5.54 -2.08
N VAL A 101 -4.58 6.36 -1.86
CA VAL A 101 -3.32 5.92 -1.24
C VAL A 101 -3.31 6.31 0.24
N GLY A 102 -2.98 5.35 1.10
CA GLY A 102 -2.73 5.57 2.53
C GLY A 102 -1.31 5.15 2.90
N LEU A 103 -0.70 5.84 3.86
CA LEU A 103 0.59 5.45 4.43
C LEU A 103 0.43 5.17 5.93
N VAL A 104 1.05 4.08 6.39
CA VAL A 104 1.10 3.66 7.79
C VAL A 104 2.52 3.80 8.29
N THR A 105 2.67 4.48 9.41
CA THR A 105 3.95 4.65 10.08
C THR A 105 3.71 4.79 11.58
N ARG A 106 4.79 4.85 12.35
CA ARG A 106 4.77 5.12 13.79
C ARG A 106 5.24 6.55 14.04
N PHE A 107 4.66 7.18 15.05
CA PHE A 107 5.25 8.40 15.62
C PHE A 107 6.66 8.10 16.13
N SER A 108 7.55 9.07 15.97
CA SER A 108 8.83 9.07 16.66
C SER A 108 8.62 9.12 18.17
N GLU A 109 9.68 8.89 18.95
CA GLU A 109 9.66 9.08 20.41
C GLU A 109 9.35 10.53 20.82
N ARG A 110 9.58 11.50 19.93
CA ARG A 110 9.30 12.93 20.15
C ARG A 110 7.88 13.32 19.73
N GLY A 111 7.09 12.38 19.21
CA GLY A 111 5.70 12.61 18.80
C GLY A 111 5.55 13.28 17.43
N ASP A 112 6.59 13.27 16.59
CA ASP A 112 6.55 13.79 15.22
C ASP A 112 6.46 12.67 14.16
N LEU A 113 6.13 13.07 12.93
CA LEU A 113 5.99 12.20 11.75
C LEU A 113 6.88 12.71 10.61
N PRO A 114 8.18 12.34 10.59
CA PRO A 114 9.13 12.80 9.57
C PRO A 114 8.69 12.53 8.13
N VAL A 115 7.95 11.43 7.92
CA VAL A 115 7.42 11.02 6.61
C VAL A 115 6.60 12.10 5.91
N ILE A 116 5.93 12.99 6.66
CA ILE A 116 5.14 14.08 6.08
C ILE A 116 6.04 15.03 5.30
N GLN A 117 7.19 15.40 5.87
CA GLN A 117 8.15 16.30 5.23
C GLN A 117 8.79 15.63 4.02
N GLU A 118 9.09 14.33 4.12
CA GLU A 118 9.65 13.57 3.01
C GLU A 118 8.69 13.46 1.82
N LEU A 119 7.41 13.20 2.07
CA LEU A 119 6.37 13.19 1.03
C LEU A 119 6.18 14.57 0.40
N GLN A 120 6.18 15.64 1.20
CA GLN A 120 6.07 17.01 0.71
C GLN A 120 7.27 17.41 -0.16
N ALA A 121 8.49 17.02 0.21
CA ALA A 121 9.69 17.24 -0.60
C ALA A 121 9.61 16.53 -1.97
N GLN A 122 8.86 15.42 -2.04
CA GLN A 122 8.55 14.69 -3.26
C GLN A 122 7.26 15.16 -3.96
N LYS A 123 6.69 16.29 -3.52
CA LYS A 123 5.46 16.89 -4.05
C LYS A 123 4.22 16.00 -3.93
N VAL A 124 4.24 15.03 -3.01
CA VAL A 124 3.06 14.22 -2.68
C VAL A 124 2.22 14.97 -1.66
N ALA A 125 0.96 15.24 -2.02
CA ALA A 125 0.04 15.94 -1.14
C ALA A 125 -0.40 15.02 0.03
N VAL A 126 -0.11 15.44 1.26
CA VAL A 126 -0.55 14.75 2.48
C VAL A 126 -1.75 15.47 3.07
N ARG A 127 -2.84 14.74 3.31
CA ARG A 127 -4.04 15.29 3.97
C ARG A 127 -3.86 15.25 5.49
N PRO A 128 -4.44 16.20 6.24
CA PRO A 128 -4.33 16.24 7.71
C PRO A 128 -5.11 15.12 8.41
N ASN A 129 -5.99 14.42 7.68
CA ASN A 129 -6.84 13.37 8.23
C ASN A 129 -6.01 12.08 8.39
N ALA A 130 -5.87 11.61 9.63
CA ALA A 130 -5.18 10.37 9.94
C ALA A 130 -5.98 9.55 10.95
N LYS A 131 -5.95 8.22 10.79
CA LYS A 131 -6.44 7.29 11.81
C LYS A 131 -5.28 6.96 12.75
N ILE A 132 -5.32 7.53 13.95
CA ILE A 132 -4.27 7.31 14.95
C ILE A 132 -4.60 6.08 15.80
N ASN A 133 -3.69 5.11 15.83
CA ASN A 133 -3.75 4.00 16.78
C ASN A 133 -2.92 4.36 18.02
N VAL A 134 -3.56 4.40 19.20
CA VAL A 134 -2.93 4.76 20.48
C VAL A 134 -2.15 3.61 21.14
N GLY A 135 -2.08 2.43 20.51
CA GLY A 135 -1.18 1.35 20.92
C GLY A 135 -1.60 0.59 22.18
N LEU A 136 -2.90 0.55 22.50
CA LEU A 136 -3.40 -0.11 23.72
C LEU A 136 -3.29 -1.65 23.69
N GLY A 137 -3.20 -2.24 22.50
CA GLY A 137 -2.98 -3.67 22.34
C GLY A 137 -1.52 -3.99 22.62
N ARG A 138 -1.22 -4.59 23.78
CA ARG A 138 0.13 -4.99 24.23
C ARG A 138 0.67 -6.11 23.31
N PRO A 139 1.41 -5.80 22.24
CA PRO A 139 1.84 -6.82 21.30
C PRO A 139 3.05 -7.54 21.89
N LEU A 140 3.16 -8.85 21.65
CA LEU A 140 4.27 -9.66 22.17
C LEU A 140 5.62 -9.32 21.51
N ILE A 141 5.60 -8.59 20.39
CA ILE A 141 6.77 -8.14 19.64
C ILE A 141 6.60 -6.62 19.43
N SER A 142 7.55 -5.84 19.94
CA SER A 142 7.54 -4.37 19.92
C SER A 142 8.08 -3.82 18.61
#